data_AF-A0A1E4HYR9-F1
#
_entry.id   AF-A0A1E4HYR9-F1
#
_cell.length_a   1.000
_cell.length_b   1.000
_cell.length_c   1.000
_cell.angle_alpha   90.00
_cell.angle_beta   90.00
_cell.angle_gamma   90.00
#
_symmetry.space_group_name_H-M   'P 1'
#
loop_
_entity.id
_entity.type
_entity.pdbx_description
1 polymer ?
#
loop_
_entity_poly.entity_id
_entity_poly.type
_entity_poly.pdbx_seq_one_letter_code
_entity_poly.pdbx_strand_id
1 'polypeptide(L)'
;MSEACGLLVTAKLVKPLDGDAPHLDSLLEYAMSLHHHAGEPGYKVDRALPAPPMGAIPIPIKRARLGPWLVGCCSNPILGRVHAEGVQYINKRIGVEKAALLAENARHVVATTNSWTKSWRVPHRTRLVDKVCWFAFGNRKILLKTLKSHVRFIGRKRSVGDGMVGDWTVDKLDHDYSWFAPSEHGTVLMRTLPAGDWLPDDLVGFKQDFGGVCPPYWHPERYSEIVVPC
;
A
#
# COMPACT_ATOMS: atom_id res chain seq x y z
N MET A 1 -3.66 -25.31 15.36
CA MET A 1 -3.23 -24.03 14.75
C MET A 1 -2.92 -24.31 13.30
N SER A 2 -3.39 -23.52 12.32
CA SER A 2 -2.99 -23.81 10.92
C SER A 2 -1.55 -23.37 10.70
N GLU A 3 -0.76 -24.26 10.11
CA GLU A 3 0.63 -24.03 9.75
C GLU A 3 0.79 -22.88 8.75
N ALA A 4 1.90 -22.15 8.85
CA ALA A 4 2.25 -21.11 7.89
C ALA A 4 2.71 -21.76 6.57
N CYS A 5 2.26 -21.22 5.44
CA CYS A 5 2.61 -21.74 4.11
C CYS A 5 2.71 -20.58 3.11
N GLY A 6 3.18 -20.89 1.90
CA GLY A 6 3.09 -19.98 0.76
C GLY A 6 1.63 -19.71 0.39
N LEU A 7 1.32 -18.48 0.05
CA LEU A 7 -0.03 -18.00 -0.24
C LEU A 7 -0.05 -17.11 -1.48
N LEU A 8 -1.07 -17.28 -2.31
CA LEU A 8 -1.49 -16.31 -3.31
C LEU A 8 -2.70 -15.54 -2.79
N VAL A 9 -2.53 -14.25 -2.55
CA VAL A 9 -3.58 -13.36 -2.06
C VAL A 9 -4.11 -12.56 -3.24
N THR A 10 -5.41 -12.58 -3.48
CA THR A 10 -6.03 -11.84 -4.59
C THR A 10 -7.16 -10.95 -4.09
N ALA A 11 -7.13 -9.67 -4.46
CA ALA A 11 -8.25 -8.74 -4.37
C ALA A 11 -8.91 -8.61 -5.74
N LYS A 12 -10.18 -8.99 -5.86
CA LYS A 12 -10.99 -8.70 -7.06
C LYS A 12 -11.59 -7.31 -6.94
N LEU A 13 -11.32 -6.43 -7.90
CA LEU A 13 -11.81 -5.06 -7.84
C LEU A 13 -13.12 -4.90 -8.60
N VAL A 14 -14.02 -4.10 -8.04
CA VAL A 14 -15.30 -3.72 -8.68
C VAL A 14 -15.33 -2.24 -9.07
N LYS A 15 -14.27 -1.50 -8.75
CA LYS A 15 -14.04 -0.10 -9.12
C LYS A 15 -12.60 0.09 -9.57
N PRO A 16 -12.31 1.10 -10.42
CA PRO A 16 -10.94 1.41 -10.83
C PRO A 16 -10.01 1.65 -9.64
N LEU A 17 -8.75 1.25 -9.76
CA LEU A 17 -7.72 1.51 -8.77
C LEU A 17 -7.18 2.95 -8.92
N ASP A 18 -7.19 3.73 -7.84
CA ASP A 18 -6.55 5.05 -7.80
C ASP A 18 -5.08 4.96 -7.35
N GLY A 19 -4.17 5.37 -8.24
CA GLY A 19 -2.74 5.29 -8.06
C GLY A 19 -2.21 3.85 -8.14
N ASP A 20 -1.20 3.57 -7.32
CA ASP A 20 -0.61 2.25 -7.20
C ASP A 20 -1.23 1.47 -6.03
N ALA A 21 -1.29 0.15 -6.17
CA ALA A 21 -1.73 -0.70 -5.09
C ALA A 21 -0.69 -0.65 -3.95
N PRO A 22 -1.11 -0.73 -2.68
CA PRO A 22 -0.19 -0.77 -1.55
C PRO A 22 0.44 -2.17 -1.39
N HIS A 23 1.54 -2.25 -0.65
CA HIS A 23 2.08 -3.53 -0.19
C HIS A 23 1.09 -4.22 0.78
N LEU A 24 1.05 -5.55 0.73
CA LEU A 24 0.13 -6.33 1.55
C LEU A 24 0.38 -6.13 3.05
N ASP A 25 1.63 -6.12 3.51
CA ASP A 25 1.97 -5.88 4.91
C ASP A 25 1.45 -4.53 5.43
N SER A 26 1.49 -3.46 4.63
CA SER A 26 0.92 -2.16 5.02
C SER A 26 -0.60 -2.19 5.17
N LEU A 27 -1.30 -2.93 4.29
CA LEU A 27 -2.75 -3.14 4.40
C LEU A 27 -3.09 -3.89 5.68
N LEU A 28 -2.30 -4.92 6.01
CA LEU A 28 -2.49 -5.73 7.19
C LEU A 28 -2.17 -4.96 8.47
N GLU A 29 -1.09 -4.18 8.49
CA GLU A 29 -0.77 -3.34 9.64
C GLU A 29 -1.86 -2.30 9.88
N TYR A 30 -2.38 -1.68 8.83
CA TYR A 30 -3.54 -0.79 8.95
C TYR A 30 -4.78 -1.52 9.48
N ALA A 31 -5.10 -2.69 8.94
CA ALA A 31 -6.27 -3.46 9.39
C ALA A 31 -6.14 -3.92 10.85
N MET A 32 -4.95 -4.32 11.28
CA MET A 32 -4.68 -4.82 12.62
C MET A 32 -4.52 -3.69 13.65
N SER A 33 -4.04 -2.50 13.25
CA SER A 33 -3.93 -1.35 14.15
C SER A 33 -5.28 -0.85 14.65
N LEU A 34 -6.38 -1.10 13.90
CA LEU A 34 -7.74 -0.82 14.34
C LEU A 34 -8.15 -1.62 15.59
N HIS A 35 -7.50 -2.75 15.87
CA HIS A 35 -7.80 -3.64 17.01
C HIS A 35 -6.71 -3.69 18.07
N HIS A 36 -5.49 -3.31 17.72
CA HIS A 36 -4.33 -3.46 18.60
C HIS A 36 -4.36 -2.52 19.81
N HIS A 37 -5.21 -1.49 19.79
CA HIS A 37 -5.43 -0.61 20.92
C HIS A 37 -6.90 -0.69 21.35
N ALA A 38 -7.14 -1.48 22.40
CA ALA A 38 -8.40 -1.56 23.12
C ALA A 38 -8.76 -0.20 23.77
N GLY A 39 -9.20 0.78 22.97
CA GLY A 39 -9.79 2.03 23.46
C GLY A 39 -9.23 3.34 22.91
N GLU A 40 -8.06 3.34 22.24
CA GLU A 40 -7.52 4.55 21.61
C GLU A 40 -7.56 4.43 20.08
N PRO A 41 -8.33 5.28 19.37
CA PRO A 41 -8.48 5.19 17.93
C PRO A 41 -7.17 5.54 17.23
N GLY A 42 -6.45 4.50 16.78
CA GLY A 42 -5.38 4.53 15.80
C GLY A 42 -4.20 5.42 16.17
N TYR A 43 -3.06 4.82 16.46
CA TYR A 43 -1.78 5.53 16.55
C TYR A 43 -1.58 6.39 15.29
N LYS A 44 -1.83 7.70 15.40
CA LYS A 44 -1.60 8.66 14.31
C LYS A 44 -0.10 8.82 14.19
N VAL A 45 0.49 8.08 13.27
CA VAL A 45 1.89 8.28 12.91
C VAL A 45 1.99 9.65 12.25
N ASP A 46 2.83 10.51 12.81
CA ASP A 46 3.24 11.80 12.22
C ASP A 46 4.67 11.65 11.68
N ARG A 47 5.01 12.36 10.60
CA ARG A 47 6.38 12.44 10.07
C ARG A 47 7.34 13.18 10.99
N ALA A 48 6.82 14.04 11.86
CA ALA A 48 7.62 14.81 12.81
C ALA A 48 7.95 14.05 14.09
N LEU A 49 7.32 12.88 14.31
CA LEU A 49 7.54 12.02 15.47
C LEU A 49 8.34 10.79 15.06
N PRO A 50 9.05 10.12 15.98
CA PRO A 50 9.74 8.88 15.68
C PRO A 50 8.80 7.82 15.09
N ALA A 51 9.31 6.99 14.18
CA ALA A 51 8.52 5.90 13.64
C ALA A 51 8.17 4.90 14.76
N PRO A 52 6.97 4.29 14.74
CA PRO A 52 6.65 3.23 15.67
C PRO A 52 7.65 2.08 15.55
N PRO A 53 7.93 1.30 16.61
CA PRO A 53 8.84 0.17 16.51
C PRO A 53 8.41 -0.83 15.42
N MET A 54 9.36 -1.33 14.63
CA MET A 54 9.07 -2.29 13.57
C MET A 54 8.44 -3.55 14.15
N GLY A 55 7.31 -3.96 13.59
CA GLY A 55 6.59 -5.15 14.04
C GLY A 55 5.77 -4.97 15.32
N ALA A 56 5.66 -3.75 15.86
CA ALA A 56 4.80 -3.45 17.02
C ALA A 56 3.34 -3.87 16.80
N ILE A 57 2.85 -3.80 15.55
CA ILE A 57 1.54 -4.32 15.17
C ILE A 57 1.73 -5.74 14.61
N PRO A 58 1.15 -6.78 15.23
CA PRO A 58 1.19 -8.13 14.70
C PRO A 58 0.32 -8.23 13.44
N ILE A 59 0.83 -8.91 12.42
CA ILE A 59 0.11 -9.16 11.16
C ILE A 59 0.11 -10.66 10.85
N PRO A 60 -0.88 -11.17 10.09
CA PRO A 60 -1.04 -12.60 9.82
C PRO A 60 -0.08 -13.18 8.77
N ILE A 61 1.02 -12.49 8.48
CA ILE A 61 2.10 -12.96 7.60
C ILE A 61 3.42 -12.94 8.37
N LYS A 62 4.34 -13.81 7.98
CA LYS A 62 5.68 -13.88 8.56
C LYS A 62 6.43 -12.58 8.26
N ARG A 63 7.30 -12.18 9.18
CA ARG A 63 8.32 -11.17 8.94
C ARG A 63 9.68 -11.81 9.11
N ALA A 64 10.66 -11.33 8.36
CA ALA A 64 12.05 -11.77 8.48
C ALA A 64 12.96 -10.54 8.55
N ARG A 65 14.09 -10.71 9.24
CA ARG A 65 15.04 -9.63 9.50
C ARG A 65 16.09 -9.59 8.40
N LEU A 66 16.27 -8.42 7.79
CA LEU A 66 17.28 -8.13 6.77
C LEU A 66 18.09 -6.92 7.25
N GLY A 67 19.27 -7.18 7.82
CA GLY A 67 20.04 -6.16 8.54
C GLY A 67 19.23 -5.52 9.68
N PRO A 68 19.09 -4.17 9.73
CA PRO A 68 18.30 -3.51 10.76
C PRO A 68 16.79 -3.64 10.52
N TRP A 69 16.36 -4.05 9.33
CA TRP A 69 14.97 -4.00 8.90
C TRP A 69 14.21 -5.26 9.23
N LEU A 70 12.95 -5.12 9.64
CA LEU A 70 12.01 -6.22 9.77
C LEU A 70 10.98 -6.14 8.64
N VAL A 71 11.14 -7.03 7.66
CA VAL A 71 10.44 -6.97 6.38
C VAL A 71 9.35 -8.05 6.32
N GLY A 72 8.16 -7.70 5.84
CA GLY A 72 7.08 -8.67 5.63
C GLY A 72 7.42 -9.65 4.52
N CYS A 73 7.20 -10.95 4.75
CA CYS A 73 7.28 -11.99 3.74
C CYS A 73 6.04 -11.89 2.83
N CYS A 74 6.00 -10.85 1.99
CA CYS A 74 5.03 -10.68 0.91
C CYS A 74 5.61 -9.89 -0.27
N SER A 75 5.14 -10.17 -1.49
CA SER A 75 5.61 -9.52 -2.71
C SER A 75 5.12 -8.07 -2.82
N ASN A 76 5.67 -7.36 -3.81
CA ASN A 76 5.04 -6.17 -4.34
C ASN A 76 3.66 -6.53 -4.94
N PRO A 77 2.74 -5.56 -5.03
CA PRO A 77 1.46 -5.76 -5.70
C PRO A 77 1.68 -6.06 -7.18
N ILE A 78 1.06 -7.14 -7.65
CA ILE A 78 1.03 -7.52 -9.06
C ILE A 78 -0.36 -7.18 -9.59
N LEU A 79 -0.43 -6.23 -10.51
CA LEU A 79 -1.70 -5.87 -11.14
C LEU A 79 -2.10 -6.95 -12.15
N GLY A 80 -3.39 -7.26 -12.20
CA GLY A 80 -3.97 -8.00 -13.31
C GLY A 80 -3.93 -7.19 -14.61
N ARG A 81 -4.68 -7.63 -15.62
CA ARG A 81 -4.69 -6.96 -16.91
C ARG A 81 -5.23 -5.54 -16.74
N VAL A 82 -4.46 -4.54 -17.18
CA VAL A 82 -4.92 -3.16 -17.26
C VAL A 82 -5.78 -3.02 -18.51
N HIS A 83 -7.09 -2.86 -18.32
CA HIS A 83 -8.06 -2.70 -19.41
C HIS A 83 -8.10 -1.27 -19.93
N ALA A 84 -7.90 -0.30 -19.05
CA ALA A 84 -7.85 1.11 -19.38
C ALA A 84 -7.06 1.88 -18.32
N GLU A 85 -6.41 2.97 -18.73
CA GLU A 85 -5.88 3.98 -17.84
C GLU A 85 -6.58 5.31 -18.10
N GLY A 86 -6.76 6.10 -17.06
CA GLY A 86 -7.42 7.40 -17.15
C GLY A 86 -6.96 8.35 -16.06
N VAL A 87 -7.45 9.57 -16.15
CA VAL A 87 -7.25 10.60 -15.14
C VAL A 87 -8.62 11.10 -14.70
N GLN A 88 -8.94 10.88 -13.43
CA GLN A 88 -10.07 11.52 -12.78
C GLN A 88 -9.62 12.82 -12.11
N TYR A 89 -10.56 13.72 -11.86
CA TYR A 89 -10.30 14.99 -11.21
C TYR A 89 -11.16 15.13 -9.98
N ILE A 90 -10.51 15.28 -8.82
CA ILE A 90 -11.19 15.68 -7.60
C ILE A 90 -11.23 17.19 -7.59
N ASN A 91 -12.43 17.74 -7.45
CA ASN A 91 -12.66 19.17 -7.46
C ASN A 91 -13.20 19.62 -6.11
N LYS A 92 -12.63 20.68 -5.56
CA LYS A 92 -13.26 21.50 -4.53
C LYS A 92 -13.65 22.81 -5.18
N ARG A 93 -14.94 23.16 -5.14
CA ARG A 93 -15.45 24.44 -5.64
C ARG A 93 -15.79 25.36 -4.48
N ILE A 94 -15.59 26.65 -4.68
CA ILE A 94 -16.11 27.68 -3.76
C ILE A 94 -17.63 27.70 -3.93
N GLY A 95 -18.36 27.76 -2.83
CA GLY A 95 -19.82 27.88 -2.86
C GLY A 95 -20.25 29.15 -3.59
N VAL A 96 -21.35 29.07 -4.35
CA VAL A 96 -21.86 30.17 -5.17
C VAL A 96 -22.15 31.41 -4.31
N GLU A 97 -22.61 31.19 -3.09
CA GLU A 97 -22.88 32.22 -2.08
C GLU A 97 -21.64 33.04 -1.69
N LYS A 98 -20.44 32.53 -1.99
CA LYS A 98 -19.15 33.16 -1.70
C LYS A 98 -18.44 33.65 -2.96
N ALA A 99 -19.09 33.59 -4.12
CA ALA A 99 -18.50 34.00 -5.39
C ALA A 99 -18.09 35.48 -5.42
N ALA A 100 -18.79 36.35 -4.68
CA ALA A 100 -18.44 37.76 -4.54
C ALA A 100 -17.03 37.99 -3.97
N LEU A 101 -16.51 37.04 -3.18
CA LEU A 101 -15.16 37.10 -2.61
C LEU A 101 -14.05 36.81 -3.64
N LEU A 102 -14.40 36.42 -4.87
CA LEU A 102 -13.48 36.32 -6.00
C LEU A 102 -13.27 37.66 -6.72
N ALA A 103 -14.08 38.68 -6.43
CA ALA A 103 -13.91 40.02 -6.98
C ALA A 103 -12.56 40.60 -6.54
N GLU A 104 -11.89 41.34 -7.43
CA GLU A 104 -10.52 41.83 -7.22
C GLU A 104 -10.40 42.68 -5.95
N ASN A 105 -11.42 43.49 -5.66
CA ASN A 105 -11.52 44.32 -4.47
C ASN A 105 -11.85 43.55 -3.17
N ALA A 106 -12.15 42.25 -3.24
CA ALA A 106 -12.55 41.44 -2.09
C ALA A 106 -11.51 40.34 -1.73
N ARG A 107 -10.42 40.23 -2.50
CA ARG A 107 -9.35 39.23 -2.31
C ARG A 107 -8.38 39.61 -1.19
N HIS A 108 -8.88 39.79 0.03
CA HIS A 108 -8.08 40.27 1.17
C HIS A 108 -7.36 39.15 1.95
N VAL A 109 -7.78 37.88 1.79
CA VAL A 109 -7.28 36.77 2.62
C VAL A 109 -6.75 35.63 1.75
N VAL A 110 -5.45 35.37 1.84
CA VAL A 110 -4.81 34.18 1.28
C VAL A 110 -4.86 33.07 2.32
N ALA A 111 -5.80 32.14 2.16
CA ALA A 111 -5.87 30.98 3.05
C ALA A 111 -4.74 29.98 2.74
N THR A 112 -3.80 29.83 3.67
CA THR A 112 -2.69 28.87 3.55
C THR A 112 -3.14 27.43 3.88
N THR A 113 -4.17 27.26 4.71
CA THR A 113 -4.73 25.95 5.13
C THR A 113 -5.97 25.55 4.35
N ASN A 114 -6.59 24.41 4.69
CA ASN A 114 -7.71 23.81 3.96
C ASN A 114 -9.03 24.57 4.21
N SER A 115 -9.15 25.78 3.66
CA SER A 115 -10.27 26.71 3.88
C SER A 115 -11.41 26.56 2.87
N TRP A 116 -12.57 27.12 3.19
CA TRP A 116 -13.71 27.29 2.30
C TRP A 116 -13.42 28.23 1.12
N THR A 117 -12.35 29.01 1.18
CA THR A 117 -11.88 29.89 0.09
C THR A 117 -11.04 29.17 -0.96
N LYS A 118 -10.67 27.89 -0.77
CA LYS A 118 -9.86 27.16 -1.74
C LYS A 118 -10.73 26.49 -2.82
N SER A 119 -10.45 26.85 -4.07
CA SER A 119 -10.88 26.11 -5.26
C SER A 119 -9.67 25.36 -5.83
N TRP A 120 -9.81 24.06 -6.07
CA TRP A 120 -8.74 23.27 -6.69
C TRP A 120 -9.30 22.12 -7.49
N ARG A 121 -8.51 21.70 -8.48
CA ARG A 121 -8.74 20.55 -9.34
C ARG A 121 -7.47 19.71 -9.34
N VAL A 122 -7.49 18.57 -8.65
CA VAL A 122 -6.33 17.70 -8.51
C VAL A 122 -6.51 16.47 -9.40
N PRO A 123 -5.57 16.17 -10.31
CA PRO A 123 -5.62 14.96 -11.12
C PRO A 123 -5.27 13.72 -10.30
N HIS A 124 -5.99 12.64 -10.56
CA HIS A 124 -5.83 11.33 -9.95
C HIS A 124 -5.73 10.29 -11.07
N ARG A 125 -4.62 9.56 -11.13
CA ARG A 125 -4.44 8.48 -12.10
C ARG A 125 -5.28 7.29 -11.67
N THR A 126 -6.19 6.85 -12.51
CA THR A 126 -7.03 5.68 -12.28
C THR A 126 -6.72 4.59 -13.29
N ARG A 127 -6.66 3.33 -12.84
CA ARG A 127 -6.47 2.16 -13.69
C ARG A 127 -7.66 1.21 -13.56
N LEU A 128 -8.27 0.82 -14.67
CA LEU A 128 -9.28 -0.22 -14.69
C LEU A 128 -8.57 -1.58 -14.75
N VAL A 129 -8.48 -2.25 -13.60
CA VAL A 129 -7.90 -3.59 -13.44
C VAL A 129 -8.93 -4.51 -12.79
N ASP A 130 -8.92 -5.78 -13.18
CA ASP A 130 -9.82 -6.81 -12.67
C ASP A 130 -9.45 -7.25 -11.25
N LYS A 131 -8.15 -7.31 -10.96
CA LYS A 131 -7.62 -7.77 -9.68
C LYS A 131 -6.23 -7.23 -9.38
N VAL A 132 -5.86 -7.34 -8.11
CA VAL A 132 -4.48 -7.18 -7.62
C VAL A 132 -4.09 -8.42 -6.84
N CYS A 133 -2.88 -8.91 -7.07
CA CYS A 133 -2.36 -10.12 -6.46
C CYS A 133 -1.10 -9.83 -5.64
N TRP A 134 -0.87 -10.64 -4.61
CA TRP A 134 0.36 -10.67 -3.83
C TRP A 134 0.72 -12.11 -3.50
N PHE A 135 2.00 -12.44 -3.53
CA PHE A 135 2.53 -13.63 -2.87
C PHE A 135 2.82 -13.30 -1.41
N ALA A 136 2.57 -14.23 -0.49
CA ALA A 136 2.85 -14.05 0.93
C ALA A 136 3.17 -15.37 1.62
N PHE A 137 3.86 -15.31 2.74
CA PHE A 137 4.06 -16.46 3.62
C PHE A 137 3.38 -16.22 4.96
N GLY A 138 2.39 -17.05 5.34
CA GLY A 138 1.62 -16.77 6.54
C GLY A 138 0.45 -17.70 6.84
N ASN A 139 -0.43 -17.24 7.74
CA ASN A 139 -1.62 -17.99 8.14
C ASN A 139 -2.81 -17.66 7.24
N ARG A 140 -3.14 -18.57 6.33
CA ARG A 140 -4.26 -18.41 5.37
C ARG A 140 -5.58 -17.97 6.02
N LYS A 141 -6.01 -18.64 7.10
CA LYS A 141 -7.33 -18.44 7.69
C LYS A 141 -7.44 -17.06 8.33
N ILE A 142 -6.42 -16.68 9.11
CA ILE A 142 -6.38 -15.37 9.77
C ILE A 142 -6.24 -14.27 8.72
N LEU A 143 -5.36 -14.45 7.74
CA LEU A 143 -5.14 -13.49 6.66
C LEU A 143 -6.44 -13.18 5.89
N LEU A 144 -7.13 -14.21 5.41
CA LEU A 144 -8.39 -14.04 4.68
C LEU A 144 -9.47 -13.36 5.54
N LYS A 145 -9.57 -13.74 6.83
CA LYS A 145 -10.51 -13.11 7.77
C LYS A 145 -10.20 -11.63 7.96
N THR A 146 -8.94 -11.27 8.17
CA THR A 146 -8.50 -9.87 8.36
C THR A 146 -8.83 -9.04 7.12
N LEU A 147 -8.48 -9.53 5.93
CA LEU A 147 -8.72 -8.83 4.66
C LEU A 147 -10.23 -8.62 4.41
N LYS A 148 -11.04 -9.68 4.52
CA LYS A 148 -12.50 -9.59 4.31
C LYS A 148 -13.18 -8.68 5.31
N SER A 149 -12.75 -8.66 6.57
CA SER A 149 -13.40 -7.85 7.59
C SER A 149 -13.03 -6.37 7.51
N HIS A 150 -11.79 -6.03 7.16
CA HIS A 150 -11.25 -4.68 7.39
C HIS A 150 -10.74 -3.97 6.13
N VAL A 151 -10.49 -4.69 5.03
CA VAL A 151 -9.92 -4.09 3.81
C VAL A 151 -10.96 -4.13 2.69
N ARG A 152 -11.82 -3.10 2.66
CA ARG A 152 -12.87 -2.94 1.63
C ARG A 152 -12.45 -2.13 0.42
N PHE A 153 -11.38 -1.35 0.55
CA PHE A 153 -10.85 -0.48 -0.50
C PHE A 153 -9.32 -0.53 -0.47
N ILE A 154 -8.70 -0.57 -1.64
CA ILE A 154 -7.25 -0.45 -1.83
C ILE A 154 -6.91 0.77 -2.70
N GLY A 155 -5.69 1.27 -2.63
CA GLY A 155 -5.24 2.45 -3.38
C GLY A 155 -5.27 3.76 -2.57
N ARG A 156 -4.92 4.86 -3.24
CA ARG A 156 -4.57 6.13 -2.59
C ARG A 156 -5.78 6.88 -2.03
N LYS A 157 -6.84 7.08 -2.82
CA LYS A 157 -8.01 7.90 -2.44
C LYS A 157 -9.29 7.09 -2.25
N ARG A 158 -9.30 6.25 -1.21
CA ARG A 158 -10.47 5.43 -0.81
C ARG A 158 -11.75 6.25 -0.59
N SER A 159 -11.64 7.53 -0.21
CA SER A 159 -12.78 8.41 0.07
C SER A 159 -13.64 8.75 -1.14
N VAL A 160 -13.15 8.56 -2.38
CA VAL A 160 -13.95 8.76 -3.60
C VAL A 160 -14.55 7.45 -4.14
N GLY A 161 -14.41 6.34 -3.42
CA GLY A 161 -14.97 5.04 -3.79
C GLY A 161 -14.12 4.22 -4.75
N ASP A 162 -12.96 4.72 -5.16
CA ASP A 162 -12.01 3.98 -6.00
C ASP A 162 -11.34 2.83 -5.23
N GLY A 163 -10.96 1.81 -5.99
CA GLY A 163 -10.28 0.60 -5.51
C GLY A 163 -11.14 -0.28 -4.60
N MET A 164 -12.46 -0.18 -4.72
CA MET A 164 -13.40 -1.04 -3.99
C MET A 164 -13.15 -2.52 -4.32
N VAL A 165 -12.97 -3.32 -3.27
CA VAL A 165 -12.74 -4.76 -3.36
C VAL A 165 -14.09 -5.47 -3.27
N GLY A 166 -14.44 -6.22 -4.31
CA GLY A 166 -15.64 -7.06 -4.33
C GLY A 166 -15.44 -8.36 -3.56
N ASP A 167 -14.28 -8.98 -3.69
CA ASP A 167 -13.95 -10.23 -2.99
C ASP A 167 -12.45 -10.39 -2.77
N TRP A 168 -12.11 -11.16 -1.74
CA TRP A 168 -10.76 -11.59 -1.42
C TRP A 168 -10.67 -13.11 -1.52
N THR A 169 -9.65 -13.61 -2.21
CA THR A 169 -9.26 -15.02 -2.15
C THR A 169 -7.84 -15.15 -1.59
N VAL A 170 -7.59 -16.26 -0.91
CA VAL A 170 -6.26 -16.63 -0.43
C VAL A 170 -6.10 -18.10 -0.73
N ASP A 171 -5.23 -18.42 -1.68
CA ASP A 171 -4.96 -19.77 -2.16
C ASP A 171 -3.62 -20.23 -1.62
N LYS A 172 -3.50 -21.53 -1.31
CA LYS A 172 -2.23 -22.10 -0.83
C LYS A 172 -1.29 -22.33 -2.00
N LEU A 173 0.00 -22.17 -1.74
CA LEU A 173 1.09 -22.50 -2.64
C LEU A 173 2.05 -23.45 -1.93
N ASP A 174 2.68 -24.31 -2.71
CA ASP A 174 3.70 -25.24 -2.23
C ASP A 174 5.03 -24.55 -1.94
N HIS A 175 5.26 -23.40 -2.58
CA HIS A 175 6.50 -22.62 -2.49
C HIS A 175 6.26 -21.20 -1.98
N ASP A 176 7.28 -20.62 -1.35
CA ASP A 176 7.28 -19.23 -0.91
C ASP A 176 7.84 -18.33 -2.03
N TYR A 177 6.94 -17.59 -2.69
CA TYR A 177 7.30 -16.57 -3.69
C TYR A 177 7.20 -15.15 -3.15
N SER A 178 7.25 -14.97 -1.82
CA SER A 178 7.04 -13.67 -1.20
C SER A 178 8.13 -12.65 -1.56
N TRP A 179 9.39 -13.06 -1.67
CA TRP A 179 10.51 -12.17 -1.99
C TRP A 179 11.19 -12.49 -3.31
N PHE A 180 11.24 -13.77 -3.66
CA PHE A 180 11.96 -14.27 -4.81
C PHE A 180 11.14 -15.35 -5.51
N ALA A 181 11.21 -15.41 -6.84
CA ALA A 181 10.62 -16.47 -7.64
C ALA A 181 11.63 -16.99 -8.67
N PRO A 182 11.68 -18.30 -8.95
CA PRO A 182 12.58 -18.84 -9.98
C PRO A 182 12.10 -18.45 -11.38
N SER A 183 13.05 -18.24 -12.30
CA SER A 183 12.81 -18.09 -13.73
C SER A 183 13.92 -18.75 -14.55
N GLU A 184 13.70 -18.91 -15.86
CA GLU A 184 14.71 -19.46 -16.78
C GLU A 184 15.98 -18.59 -16.87
N HIS A 185 15.90 -17.30 -16.49
CA HIS A 185 17.01 -16.35 -16.55
C HIS A 185 17.70 -16.09 -15.21
N GLY A 186 17.25 -16.76 -14.13
CA GLY A 186 17.74 -16.55 -12.77
C GLY A 186 16.62 -16.26 -11.79
N THR A 187 16.98 -15.75 -10.61
CA THR A 187 16.04 -15.44 -9.54
C THR A 187 15.36 -14.10 -9.78
N VAL A 188 14.03 -14.06 -9.88
CA VAL A 188 13.26 -12.82 -10.05
C VAL A 188 12.96 -12.19 -8.69
N LEU A 189 13.24 -10.89 -8.56
CA LEU A 189 12.86 -10.11 -7.39
C LEU A 189 11.34 -9.87 -7.38
N MET A 190 10.63 -10.39 -6.38
CA MET A 190 9.19 -10.22 -6.24
C MET A 190 8.81 -9.08 -5.30
N ARG A 191 9.75 -8.61 -4.47
CA ARG A 191 9.51 -7.57 -3.46
C ARG A 191 10.60 -6.51 -3.47
N THR A 192 10.23 -5.27 -3.24
CA THR A 192 11.18 -4.22 -2.85
C THR A 192 11.85 -4.60 -1.54
N LEU A 193 13.18 -4.70 -1.56
CA LEU A 193 14.01 -5.12 -0.43
C LEU A 193 15.13 -4.11 -0.18
N PRO A 194 15.67 -4.01 1.05
CA PRO A 194 16.88 -3.24 1.28
C PRO A 194 18.05 -3.89 0.50
N ALA A 195 18.96 -3.08 -0.02
CA ALA A 195 20.18 -3.56 -0.65
C ALA A 195 21.10 -4.20 0.41
N GLY A 196 21.73 -5.34 0.10
CA GLY A 196 22.66 -6.03 0.98
C GLY A 196 22.96 -7.47 0.55
N ASP A 197 23.84 -8.14 1.30
CA ASP A 197 24.41 -9.46 0.98
C ASP A 197 23.40 -10.63 1.06
N TRP A 198 22.17 -10.37 1.47
CA TRP A 198 21.07 -11.35 1.46
C TRP A 198 20.39 -11.49 0.09
N LEU A 199 20.75 -10.65 -0.88
CA LEU A 199 20.24 -10.76 -2.24
C LEU A 199 20.94 -11.91 -2.98
N PRO A 200 20.21 -12.73 -3.75
CA PRO A 200 20.80 -13.76 -4.60
C PRO A 200 21.81 -13.19 -5.61
N ASP A 201 22.89 -13.93 -5.88
CA ASP A 201 23.89 -13.53 -6.88
C ASP A 201 23.35 -13.53 -8.31
N ASP A 202 22.36 -14.37 -8.60
CA ASP A 202 21.70 -14.54 -9.89
C ASP A 202 20.40 -13.71 -10.03
N LEU A 203 20.27 -12.64 -9.24
CA LEU A 203 19.07 -11.81 -9.21
C LEU A 203 18.88 -11.08 -10.55
N VAL A 204 17.68 -11.19 -11.12
CA VAL A 204 17.29 -10.54 -12.38
C VAL A 204 16.03 -9.70 -12.21
N GLY A 205 15.82 -8.77 -13.15
CA GLY A 205 14.59 -7.97 -13.21
C GLY A 205 14.45 -6.99 -12.04
N PHE A 206 15.53 -6.32 -11.65
CA PHE A 206 15.49 -5.30 -10.60
C PHE A 206 16.26 -4.03 -11.00
N LYS A 207 15.98 -2.95 -10.28
CA LYS A 207 16.74 -1.70 -10.31
C LYS A 207 17.06 -1.23 -8.90
N GLN A 208 18.12 -0.45 -8.73
CA GLN A 208 18.41 0.23 -7.47
C GLN A 208 17.59 1.53 -7.36
N ASP A 209 17.17 1.86 -6.14
CA ASP A 209 16.42 3.07 -5.81
C ASP A 209 16.65 3.45 -4.33
N PHE A 210 16.02 4.53 -3.86
CA PHE A 210 16.03 4.93 -2.44
C PHE A 210 14.60 5.12 -1.93
N GLY A 211 14.21 4.38 -0.89
CA GLY A 211 12.83 4.43 -0.41
C GLY A 211 12.55 3.58 0.81
N GLY A 212 11.27 3.53 1.19
CA GLY A 212 10.81 2.84 2.39
C GLY A 212 10.96 1.31 2.31
N VAL A 213 11.57 0.70 3.33
CA VAL A 213 11.83 -0.75 3.39
C VAL A 213 10.69 -1.53 4.04
N CYS A 214 10.05 -0.94 5.05
CA CYS A 214 8.96 -1.55 5.79
C CYS A 214 7.93 -0.50 6.23
N PRO A 215 6.70 -0.93 6.61
CA PRO A 215 5.70 -0.01 7.11
C PRO A 215 6.16 0.80 8.35
N PRO A 216 5.70 2.06 8.49
CA PRO A 216 5.02 2.87 7.48
C PRO A 216 5.99 3.35 6.38
N TYR A 217 5.76 2.92 5.13
CA TYR A 217 6.68 3.12 4.00
C TYR A 217 6.97 4.58 3.62
N TRP A 218 6.12 5.51 4.06
CA TRP A 218 6.27 6.93 3.78
C TRP A 218 7.11 7.67 4.83
N HIS A 219 7.51 7.00 5.91
CA HIS A 219 8.21 7.63 7.03
C HIS A 219 9.73 7.67 6.76
N PRO A 220 10.41 8.81 6.93
CA PRO A 220 11.83 8.95 6.59
C PRO A 220 12.76 7.95 7.28
N GLU A 221 12.49 7.61 8.55
CA GLU A 221 13.26 6.58 9.30
C GLU A 221 13.15 5.16 8.71
N ARG A 222 12.29 4.94 7.71
CA ARG A 222 12.18 3.67 6.98
C ARG A 222 12.97 3.65 5.68
N TYR A 223 13.63 4.75 5.32
CA TYR A 223 14.25 4.90 4.02
C TYR A 223 15.66 4.32 4.04
N SER A 224 16.01 3.62 2.97
CA SER A 224 17.31 3.02 2.74
C SER A 224 17.56 2.88 1.25
N GLU A 225 18.78 2.50 0.88
CA GLU A 225 19.04 1.96 -0.44
C GLU A 225 18.24 0.66 -0.61
N ILE A 226 17.49 0.58 -1.69
CA ILE A 226 16.58 -0.52 -1.98
C ILE A 226 16.80 -1.06 -3.39
N VAL A 227 16.45 -2.33 -3.57
CA VAL A 227 16.24 -2.94 -4.88
C VAL A 227 14.75 -3.06 -5.13
N VAL A 228 14.29 -2.66 -6.31
CA VAL A 228 12.87 -2.62 -6.71
C VAL A 228 12.66 -3.55 -7.90
N PRO A 229 11.63 -4.42 -7.90
CA PRO A 229 11.24 -5.21 -9.07
C PRO A 229 10.97 -4.32 -10.30
N CYS A 230 11.45 -4.74 -11.47
CA CYS A 230 11.24 -4.08 -12.77
C CYS A 230 10.05 -4.66 -13.53
#